data_AF-A0A9D6IEC1-F1
#
_entry.id   AF-A0A9D6IEC1-F1
#
_cell.length_a   1.000
_cell.length_b   1.000
_cell.length_c   1.000
_cell.angle_alpha   90.00
_cell.angle_beta   90.00
_cell.angle_gamma   90.00
#
_symmetry.space_group_name_H-M   'P 1'
#
loop_
_entity.id
_entity.type
_entity.pdbx_description
1 polymer ?
#
loop_
_entity_poly.entity_id
_entity_poly.type
_entity_poly.pdbx_seq_one_letter_code
_entity_poly.pdbx_strand_id
1 'polypeptide(L)'
;MELPVIIEPLPARPGFSARLAASIDISAEGATADEAEQKLAELVYEKLRNGTELRTPRLGVPRGGWLPDDELTREWLQHMKDYRDECDARDREELEQLEKSEEGSK
;
A
#
# COMPACT_ATOMS: atom_id res chain seq x y z
N MET A 1 -3.14 -4.15 -5.57
CA MET A 1 -2.16 -4.00 -4.47
C MET A 1 -1.79 -5.39 -3.98
N GLU A 2 -0.54 -5.64 -3.59
CA GLU A 2 -0.09 -6.91 -3.01
C GLU A 2 0.20 -6.69 -1.52
N LEU A 3 -0.45 -7.46 -0.65
CA LEU A 3 -0.25 -7.39 0.80
C LEU A 3 0.26 -8.73 1.31
N PRO A 4 1.31 -8.76 2.14
CA PRO A 4 1.76 -10.02 2.73
C PRO A 4 0.72 -10.56 3.70
N VAL A 5 0.45 -11.86 3.62
CA VAL A 5 -0.44 -12.61 4.50
C VAL A 5 0.29 -13.85 5.03
N ILE A 6 0.00 -14.19 6.28
CA ILE A 6 0.44 -15.41 6.93
C ILE A 6 -0.72 -16.42 6.83
N ILE A 7 -0.42 -17.62 6.36
CA ILE A 7 -1.36 -18.75 6.28
C ILE A 7 -0.87 -19.85 7.21
N GLU A 8 -1.75 -20.34 8.09
CA GLU A 8 -1.44 -21.39 9.07
C GLU A 8 -2.52 -22.47 9.04
N PRO A 9 -2.18 -23.76 9.20
CA PRO A 9 -3.18 -24.83 9.32
C PRO A 9 -3.95 -24.71 10.65
N LEU A 10 -5.24 -25.04 10.64
CA LEU A 10 -6.06 -25.03 11.85
C LEU A 10 -5.84 -26.32 12.66
N PRO A 11 -5.49 -26.23 13.95
CA PRO A 11 -5.11 -27.40 14.75
C PRO A 11 -6.30 -28.31 15.11
N ALA A 12 -7.51 -27.75 15.21
CA ALA A 12 -8.70 -28.47 15.71
C ALA A 12 -9.67 -28.93 14.61
N ARG A 13 -9.45 -28.55 13.35
CA ARG A 13 -10.35 -28.87 12.24
C ARG A 13 -9.64 -28.77 10.88
N PRO A 14 -10.14 -29.46 9.84
CA PRO A 14 -9.63 -29.27 8.49
C PRO A 14 -9.78 -27.79 8.06
N GLY A 15 -8.70 -27.21 7.52
CA GLY A 15 -8.71 -25.85 6.96
C GLY A 15 -7.49 -25.03 7.36
N PHE A 16 -7.50 -23.75 6.95
CA PHE A 16 -6.41 -22.79 7.16
C PHE A 16 -6.95 -21.48 7.74
N SER A 17 -6.14 -20.84 8.57
CA SER A 17 -6.31 -19.45 9.00
C SER A 17 -5.42 -18.57 8.13
N ALA A 18 -5.93 -17.41 7.71
CA ALA A 18 -5.14 -16.40 6.99
C ALA A 18 -5.27 -15.07 7.72
N ARG A 19 -4.14 -14.41 7.98
CA ARG A 19 -4.08 -13.08 8.60
C ARG A 19 -3.14 -12.19 7.82
N LEU A 20 -3.43 -10.89 7.76
CA LEU A 20 -2.47 -9.91 7.24
C LEU A 20 -1.19 -10.02 8.05
N ALA A 21 -0.04 -10.02 7.38
CA ALA A 21 1.26 -9.96 8.02
C ALA A 21 1.50 -8.52 8.51
N ALA A 22 0.67 -8.04 9.45
CA ALA A 22 1.12 -7.01 10.36
C ALA A 22 2.29 -7.61 11.16
N SER A 23 3.32 -6.79 11.41
CA SER A 23 4.60 -7.10 12.06
C SER A 23 4.64 -8.52 12.62
N ILE A 24 5.36 -9.43 11.94
CA ILE A 24 5.55 -10.81 12.38
C ILE A 24 5.95 -10.75 13.87
N ASP A 25 5.01 -11.13 14.75
CA ASP A 25 5.15 -10.98 16.19
C ASP A 25 6.02 -12.13 16.74
N ILE A 26 7.26 -12.17 16.25
CA ILE A 26 8.29 -13.10 16.65
C ILE A 26 9.45 -12.24 17.14
N SER A 27 9.78 -12.41 18.40
CA SER A 27 10.93 -11.79 19.05
C SER A 27 11.70 -12.87 19.80
N ALA A 28 13.01 -12.67 19.93
CA ALA A 28 13.88 -13.54 20.71
C ALA A 28 14.89 -12.69 21.47
N GLU A 29 15.18 -13.09 22.71
CA GLU A 29 16.17 -12.45 23.57
C GLU A 29 17.42 -13.34 23.70
N GLY A 30 18.60 -12.73 23.61
CA GLY A 30 19.90 -13.38 23.76
C GLY A 30 20.83 -12.52 24.61
N ALA A 31 21.84 -13.14 25.23
CA ALA A 31 22.87 -12.40 25.96
C ALA A 31 23.80 -11.62 25.00
N THR A 32 23.80 -11.98 23.71
CA THR A 32 24.47 -11.26 22.62
C THR A 32 23.52 -11.07 21.43
N ALA A 33 23.89 -10.16 20.51
CA ALA A 33 23.16 -9.97 19.26
C ALA A 33 23.09 -11.27 18.42
N ASP A 34 24.23 -11.96 18.28
CA ASP A 34 24.32 -13.22 17.54
C ASP A 34 23.41 -14.31 18.16
N GLU A 35 23.33 -14.38 19.48
CA GLU A 35 22.47 -15.34 20.17
C GLU A 35 20.98 -15.01 19.97
N ALA A 36 20.62 -13.72 20.02
CA ALA A 36 19.25 -13.27 19.77
C ALA A 36 18.83 -13.57 18.32
N GLU A 37 19.71 -13.33 17.35
CA GLU A 37 19.49 -13.64 15.94
C GLU A 37 19.32 -15.15 15.72
N GLN A 38 20.16 -15.98 16.33
CA GLN A 38 20.08 -17.42 16.19
C GLN A 38 18.77 -17.99 16.77
N LYS A 39 18.36 -17.53 17.95
CA LYS A 39 17.06 -17.89 18.54
C LYS A 39 15.88 -17.41 17.70
N LEU A 40 15.98 -16.21 17.12
CA LEU A 40 14.96 -15.70 16.21
C LEU A 40 14.82 -16.60 14.97
N ALA A 41 15.95 -17.00 14.38
CA ALA A 41 15.98 -17.90 13.23
C ALA A 41 15.37 -19.26 13.55
N GLU A 42 15.63 -19.82 14.74
CA GLU A 42 15.02 -21.07 15.22
C GLU A 42 13.50 -20.97 15.31
N LEU A 43 12.97 -19.88 15.90
CA LEU A 43 11.53 -19.64 16.01
C LEU A 43 10.86 -19.52 14.63
N VAL A 44 11.51 -18.83 13.70
CA VAL A 44 11.03 -18.73 12.32
C VAL A 44 11.02 -20.11 11.67
N TYR A 45 12.08 -20.89 11.84
CA TYR A 45 12.17 -22.24 11.27
C TYR A 45 11.09 -23.18 11.81
N GLU A 46 10.81 -23.14 13.11
CA GLU A 46 9.71 -23.93 13.69
C GLU A 46 8.35 -23.56 13.11
N LYS A 47 8.07 -22.26 12.94
CA LYS A 47 6.82 -21.80 12.33
C LYS A 47 6.67 -22.32 10.91
N LEU A 48 7.72 -22.22 10.09
CA LEU A 48 7.73 -22.74 8.73
C LEU A 48 7.56 -24.26 8.70
N ARG A 49 8.25 -24.99 9.58
CA ARG A 49 8.13 -26.45 9.69
C ARG A 49 6.71 -26.91 10.07
N ASN A 50 6.00 -26.10 10.85
CA ASN A 50 4.60 -26.33 11.22
C ASN A 50 3.60 -25.94 10.12
N GLY A 51 4.07 -25.66 8.90
CA GLY A 51 3.23 -25.37 7.74
C GLY A 51 2.76 -23.93 7.65
N THR A 52 3.42 -23.00 8.37
CA THR A 52 3.18 -21.57 8.19
C THR A 52 3.74 -21.13 6.84
N GLU A 53 2.92 -20.49 6.02
CA GLU A 53 3.33 -19.95 4.72
C GLU A 53 3.15 -18.44 4.66
N LEU A 54 4.14 -17.74 4.12
CA LEU A 54 4.02 -16.33 3.77
C LEU A 54 3.60 -16.22 2.30
N ARG A 55 2.45 -15.60 2.03
CA ARG A 55 1.95 -15.37 0.67
C ARG A 55 1.66 -13.89 0.44
N THR A 56 1.63 -13.46 -0.81
CA THR A 56 1.28 -12.10 -1.21
C THR A 56 0.08 -12.12 -2.15
N PRO A 57 -1.16 -12.28 -1.64
CA PRO A 57 -2.36 -12.26 -2.47
C PRO A 57 -2.48 -10.93 -3.21
N ARG A 58 -2.81 -11.03 -4.50
CA ARG A 58 -3.22 -9.88 -5.29
C ARG A 58 -4.63 -9.47 -4.91
N LEU A 59 -4.75 -8.31 -4.30
CA LEU A 59 -6.05 -7.68 -4.08
C LEU A 59 -6.43 -6.90 -5.34
N GLY A 60 -7.55 -7.30 -5.95
CA GLY A 60 -8.18 -6.53 -6.99
C GLY A 60 -8.62 -5.17 -6.43
N VAL A 61 -8.36 -4.10 -7.17
CA VAL A 61 -8.93 -2.81 -6.85
C VAL A 61 -10.44 -2.90 -7.13
N PRO A 62 -11.32 -2.49 -6.20
CA PRO A 62 -12.75 -2.42 -6.50
C PRO A 62 -12.95 -1.67 -7.81
N ARG A 63 -13.65 -2.29 -8.77
CA ARG A 63 -14.06 -1.60 -10.00
C ARG A 63 -15.27 -0.73 -9.67
N GLY A 64 -14.97 0.42 -9.10
CA GLY A 64 -15.94 1.40 -8.62
C GLY A 64 -15.19 2.34 -7.70
N GLY A 65 -15.21 3.63 -8.01
CA GLY A 65 -14.70 4.62 -7.06
C GLY A 65 -15.41 4.46 -5.71
N TRP A 66 -14.80 4.99 -4.65
CA TRP A 66 -15.45 5.00 -3.33
C TRP A 66 -16.77 5.80 -3.33
N LEU A 67 -16.95 6.67 -4.34
CA LEU A 67 -18.14 7.48 -4.48
C LEU A 67 -19.23 6.75 -5.28
N PRO A 68 -20.50 6.84 -4.85
CA PRO A 68 -21.65 6.38 -5.62
C PRO A 68 -21.73 7.08 -6.99
N ASP A 69 -22.16 6.35 -8.03
CA ASP A 69 -22.42 6.93 -9.36
C ASP A 69 -23.85 7.52 -9.40
N ASP A 70 -24.02 8.64 -8.72
CA ASP A 70 -25.25 9.41 -8.67
C ASP A 70 -25.09 10.81 -9.31
N GLU A 71 -26.20 11.50 -9.51
CA GLU A 71 -26.23 12.83 -10.13
C GLU A 71 -25.39 13.86 -9.37
N LEU A 72 -25.47 13.87 -8.03
CA LEU A 72 -24.74 14.81 -7.18
C LEU A 72 -23.23 14.54 -7.25
N THR A 73 -22.83 13.27 -7.21
CA THR A 73 -21.42 12.89 -7.35
C THR A 73 -20.87 13.29 -8.71
N ARG A 74 -21.63 13.12 -9.80
CA ARG A 74 -21.20 13.50 -11.15
C ARG A 74 -21.08 15.01 -11.34
N GLU A 75 -22.04 15.77 -10.83
CA GLU A 75 -21.99 17.24 -10.84
C GLU A 75 -20.77 17.76 -10.06
N TRP A 76 -20.54 17.21 -8.86
CA TRP A 76 -19.36 17.56 -8.06
C TRP A 76 -18.05 17.22 -8.77
N LEU A 77 -17.94 16.02 -9.37
CA LEU A 77 -16.76 15.63 -10.15
C LEU A 77 -16.52 16.54 -11.35
N GLN A 78 -17.58 16.99 -12.02
CA GLN A 78 -17.48 17.94 -13.13
C GLN A 78 -16.92 19.29 -12.65
N HIS A 79 -17.45 19.84 -11.55
CA HIS A 79 -16.92 21.09 -10.99
C HIS A 79 -15.46 20.99 -10.54
N MET A 80 -15.07 19.87 -9.93
CA MET A 80 -13.69 19.62 -9.56
C MET A 80 -12.76 19.55 -10.77
N LYS A 81 -13.24 18.96 -11.88
CA LYS A 81 -12.50 18.91 -13.14
C LYS A 81 -12.35 20.32 -13.73
N ASP A 82 -13.44 21.08 -13.81
CA ASP A 82 -13.43 22.42 -14.40
C ASP A 82 -12.46 23.35 -13.63
N TYR A 83 -12.51 23.32 -12.29
CA TYR A 83 -11.57 24.08 -11.46
C TYR A 83 -10.10 23.69 -11.69
N ARG A 84 -9.84 22.39 -11.89
CA ARG A 84 -8.48 21.91 -12.17
C ARG A 84 -8.00 22.37 -13.54
N ASP A 85 -8.86 22.30 -14.54
CA ASP A 85 -8.54 22.77 -15.90
C ASP A 85 -8.25 24.28 -15.91
N GLU A 86 -8.96 25.07 -15.10
CA GLU A 86 -8.70 26.51 -14.90
C GLU A 86 -7.33 26.77 -14.25
N CYS A 87 -6.98 26.03 -13.19
CA CYS A 87 -5.66 26.12 -12.56
C CYS A 87 -4.56 25.74 -13.55
N ASP A 88 -4.69 24.63 -14.27
CA ASP A 88 -3.70 24.15 -15.23
C ASP A 88 -3.55 25.14 -16.42
N ALA A 89 -4.61 25.87 -16.78
CA ALA A 89 -4.54 26.95 -17.77
C ALA A 89 -3.75 28.15 -17.23
N ARG A 90 -4.08 28.61 -16.02
CA ARG A 90 -3.38 29.74 -15.40
C ARG A 90 -1.90 29.46 -15.18
N ASP A 91 -1.55 28.27 -14.68
CA ASP A 91 -0.16 27.88 -14.44
C ASP A 91 0.64 27.85 -15.76
N ARG A 92 0.04 27.41 -16.87
CA ARG A 92 0.67 27.49 -18.19
C ARG A 92 0.92 28.93 -18.64
N GLU A 93 -0.06 29.81 -18.47
CA GLU A 93 0.08 31.23 -18.81
C GLU A 93 1.19 31.91 -17.98
N GLU A 94 1.28 31.60 -16.69
CA GLU A 94 2.34 32.11 -15.81
C GLU A 94 3.72 31.63 -16.27
N LEU A 95 3.86 30.35 -16.61
CA LEU A 95 5.13 29.78 -17.11
C LEU A 95 5.56 30.42 -18.44
N GLU A 96 4.63 30.60 -19.38
CA GLU A 96 4.93 31.27 -20.66
C GLU A 96 5.35 32.74 -20.48
N GLN A 97 4.81 33.44 -19.48
CA GLN A 97 5.20 34.82 -19.17
C GLN A 97 6.60 34.88 -18.56
N LEU A 98 6.95 33.92 -17.70
CA LEU A 98 8.29 33.81 -17.14
C LEU A 98 9.34 33.58 -18.23
N GLU A 99 9.11 32.63 -19.14
CA GLU A 99 10.02 32.35 -20.27
C GLU A 99 10.24 33.58 -21.16
N LYS A 100 9.17 34.31 -21.52
CA LYS A 100 9.27 35.55 -22.31
C LYS A 100 10.02 36.67 -21.58
N SER A 101 9.91 36.73 -20.25
CA SER A 101 10.63 37.72 -19.44
C SER A 101 12.13 37.41 -19.35
N GLU A 102 12.52 36.13 -19.39
CA GLU A 102 13.92 35.69 -19.40
C GLU A 102 14.58 35.88 -20.77
N GLU A 103 13.84 35.69 -21.87
CA GLU A 103 14.34 35.92 -23.23
C GLU A 103 14.49 37.41 -23.59
N GLY A 104 13.65 38.28 -23.02
CA GLY A 104 13.71 39.74 -23.24
C GLY A 104 14.80 40.49 -22.44
N SER A 105 15.52 39.80 -21.55
CA SER A 105 16.56 40.38 -20.69
C SER A 105 18.00 40.06 -21.16
N LYS A 106 18.17 39.50 -22.36
CA LYS A 106 19.48 39.14 -22.95
C LYS A 106 19.91 40.08 -24.07
#